data_AF-A0A365THZ1-F1
#
_entry.id   AF-A0A365THZ1-F1
#
_cell.length_a   1.000
_cell.length_b   1.000
_cell.length_c   1.000
_cell.angle_alpha   90.00
_cell.angle_beta   90.00
_cell.angle_gamma   90.00
#
_symmetry.space_group_name_H-M   'P 1'
#
loop_
_entity.id
_entity.type
_entity.pdbx_description
1 polymer ?
#
loop_
_entity_poly.entity_id
_entity_poly.type
_entity_poly.pdbx_seq_one_letter_code
_entity_poly.pdbx_strand_id
1 'polypeptide(L)'
;MTKKEAIRKELDALYAEGAKLAVEFQKEEDNQFQYDYQRWYTKAIKAVASLASDRLTEFRGYYEVDPKRKSLGYGTYVVQDYFKGVAPNKFHYPDFDTRAQVLQCFFNQLTILNAVGERVDSVLANIEEELYAELQDSELAIARQLAKISVRAAGALVGVVIEGHLQKVARAHAVKVAKKNPTIADLNDPLKAASVIDTPAWRKISFLADLRNLCSHKKDAEPTKEQVEELIQGAGWLTKNVF
;
A
#
# COMPACT_ATOMS: atom_id res chain seq x y z
N MET A 1 -12.38 5.82 13.61
CA MET A 1 -11.44 6.30 12.59
C MET A 1 -10.50 5.16 12.26
N THR A 2 -10.50 4.69 11.02
CA THR A 2 -9.56 3.64 10.57
C THR A 2 -8.14 4.21 10.48
N LYS A 3 -7.11 3.35 10.48
CA LYS A 3 -5.73 3.82 10.26
C LYS A 3 -5.57 4.54 8.91
N LYS A 4 -6.31 4.12 7.89
CA LYS A 4 -6.35 4.77 6.56
C LYS A 4 -6.86 6.21 6.64
N GLU A 5 -8.00 6.40 7.32
CA GLU A 5 -8.59 7.74 7.54
C GLU A 5 -7.66 8.67 8.33
N ALA A 6 -6.93 8.13 9.31
CA ALA A 6 -5.95 8.89 10.08
C ALA A 6 -4.78 9.36 9.18
N ILE A 7 -4.22 8.48 8.35
CA ILE A 7 -3.13 8.81 7.41
C ILE A 7 -3.60 9.89 6.42
N ARG A 8 -4.79 9.74 5.85
CA ARG A 8 -5.35 10.73 4.92
C ARG A 8 -5.50 12.11 5.57
N LYS A 9 -6.07 12.15 6.79
CA LYS A 9 -6.22 13.39 7.55
C LYS A 9 -4.86 14.05 7.86
N GLU A 10 -3.83 13.27 8.16
CA GLU A 10 -2.48 13.79 8.39
C GLU A 10 -1.87 14.37 7.11
N LEU A 11 -2.07 13.73 5.95
CA LEU A 11 -1.63 14.25 4.65
C LEU A 11 -2.34 15.56 4.29
N ASP A 12 -3.66 15.61 4.46
CA ASP A 12 -4.45 16.82 4.20
C ASP A 12 -4.00 17.98 5.09
N ALA A 13 -3.76 17.70 6.38
CA ALA A 13 -3.23 18.69 7.32
C ALA A 13 -1.82 19.17 6.93
N LEU A 14 -0.96 18.25 6.47
CA LEU A 14 0.40 18.57 6.04
C LEU A 14 0.42 19.39 4.74
N TYR A 15 -0.50 19.11 3.81
CA TYR A 15 -0.71 19.91 2.62
C TYR A 15 -1.20 21.32 2.99
N ALA A 16 -2.20 21.43 3.87
CA ALA A 16 -2.72 22.72 4.32
C ALA A 16 -1.66 23.56 5.07
N GLU A 17 -0.83 22.93 5.91
CA GLU A 17 0.32 23.57 6.58
C GLU A 17 1.27 24.19 5.55
N GLY A 18 1.65 23.41 4.52
CA GLY A 18 2.55 23.88 3.47
C GLY A 18 1.94 24.92 2.54
N ALA A 19 0.66 24.78 2.17
CA ALA A 19 -0.05 25.75 1.34
C ALA A 19 -0.18 27.11 2.05
N LYS A 20 -0.49 27.10 3.35
CA LYS A 20 -0.50 28.33 4.15
C LYS A 20 0.87 29.00 4.17
N LEU A 21 1.93 28.23 4.41
CA LEU A 21 3.30 28.74 4.41
C LEU A 21 3.68 29.33 3.04
N ALA A 22 3.30 28.68 1.93
CA ALA A 22 3.56 29.17 0.59
C ALA A 22 2.83 30.50 0.31
N VAL A 23 1.60 30.67 0.80
CA VAL A 23 0.85 31.92 0.67
C VAL A 23 1.47 33.04 1.51
N GLU A 24 1.88 32.77 2.75
CA GLU A 24 2.59 33.74 3.60
C GLU A 24 3.91 34.17 2.94
N PHE A 25 4.65 33.20 2.39
CA PHE A 25 5.86 33.47 1.62
C PHE A 25 5.58 34.21 0.30
N GLN A 26 4.45 33.99 -0.37
CA GLN A 26 4.12 34.76 -1.56
C GLN A 26 3.83 36.23 -1.23
N LYS A 27 3.22 36.50 -0.07
CA LYS A 27 2.82 37.85 0.37
C LYS A 27 3.90 38.62 1.13
N GLU A 28 5.05 38.00 1.37
CA GLU A 28 6.12 38.56 2.22
C GLU A 28 5.68 38.79 3.68
N GLU A 29 4.75 37.95 4.15
CA GLU A 29 4.23 37.96 5.53
C GLU A 29 4.93 36.89 6.40
N ASP A 30 5.89 36.15 5.84
CA ASP A 30 6.66 35.13 6.53
C ASP A 30 7.69 35.74 7.50
N ASN A 31 7.63 35.34 8.77
CA ASN A 31 8.60 35.78 9.78
C ASN A 31 9.84 34.87 9.85
N GLN A 32 9.67 33.56 9.68
CA GLN A 32 10.74 32.56 9.79
C GLN A 32 10.59 31.44 8.76
N PHE A 33 10.45 31.80 7.48
CA PHE A 33 10.20 30.84 6.39
C PHE A 33 11.18 29.67 6.38
N GLN A 34 12.48 29.91 6.59
CA GLN A 34 13.46 28.81 6.63
C GLN A 34 13.16 27.80 7.74
N TYR A 35 12.78 28.24 8.93
CA TYR A 35 12.46 27.35 10.05
C TYR A 35 11.18 26.54 9.73
N ASP A 36 10.11 27.24 9.33
CA ASP A 36 8.81 26.64 9.09
C ASP A 36 8.84 25.69 7.89
N TYR A 37 9.52 26.07 6.81
CA TYR A 37 9.73 25.23 5.64
C TYR A 37 10.51 23.97 6.00
N GLN A 38 11.59 24.06 6.79
CA GLN A 38 12.37 22.87 7.17
C GLN A 38 11.56 21.91 8.04
N ARG A 39 10.73 22.45 8.95
CA ARG A 39 9.80 21.65 9.76
C ARG A 39 8.75 20.94 8.90
N TRP A 40 8.17 21.64 7.92
CA TRP A 40 7.24 21.06 6.95
C TRP A 40 7.90 20.02 6.07
N TYR A 41 9.04 20.36 5.45
CA TYR A 41 9.79 19.52 4.52
C TYR A 41 10.20 18.19 5.16
N THR A 42 10.63 18.21 6.42
CA THR A 42 11.00 17.00 7.18
C THR A 42 9.85 16.01 7.30
N LYS A 43 8.62 16.49 7.44
CA LYS A 43 7.42 15.63 7.47
C LYS A 43 7.03 15.20 6.04
N ALA A 44 7.02 16.15 5.10
CA ALA A 44 6.57 15.92 3.73
C ALA A 44 7.45 14.91 2.99
N ILE A 45 8.79 15.01 3.13
CA ILE A 45 9.71 14.06 2.48
C ILE A 45 9.50 12.63 2.96
N LYS A 46 9.17 12.42 4.25
CA LYS A 46 8.88 11.08 4.79
C LYS A 46 7.58 10.52 4.23
N ALA A 47 6.54 11.35 4.16
CA ALA A 47 5.27 10.96 3.56
C ALA A 47 5.45 10.56 2.09
N VAL A 48 6.20 11.36 1.32
CA VAL A 48 6.52 11.05 -0.08
C VAL A 48 7.38 9.78 -0.17
N ALA A 49 8.39 9.60 0.67
CA ALA A 49 9.22 8.39 0.64
C ALA A 49 8.42 7.10 0.89
N SER A 50 7.46 7.13 1.81
CA SER A 50 6.66 5.95 2.17
C SER A 50 5.50 5.65 1.22
N LEU A 51 4.85 6.68 0.68
CA LEU A 51 3.62 6.54 -0.11
C LEU A 51 3.84 6.81 -1.61
N ALA A 52 5.02 7.29 -1.98
CA ALA A 52 5.32 7.84 -3.29
C ALA A 52 6.81 7.78 -3.64
N SER A 53 7.45 6.63 -3.40
CA SER A 53 8.89 6.44 -3.60
C SER A 53 9.34 6.76 -5.03
N ASP A 54 8.48 6.55 -6.02
CA ASP A 54 8.65 6.91 -7.43
C ASP A 54 8.82 8.42 -7.67
N ARG A 55 8.20 9.27 -6.83
CA ARG A 55 8.28 10.74 -6.91
C ARG A 55 9.31 11.36 -5.97
N LEU A 56 9.95 10.55 -5.11
CA LEU A 56 10.87 11.05 -4.08
C LEU A 56 12.05 11.83 -4.66
N THR A 57 12.65 11.33 -5.74
CA THR A 57 13.80 11.98 -6.39
C THR A 57 13.45 13.36 -6.91
N GLU A 58 12.29 13.50 -7.56
CA GLU A 58 11.78 14.77 -8.07
C GLU A 58 11.47 15.75 -6.93
N PHE A 59 10.79 15.27 -5.87
CA PHE A 59 10.49 16.07 -4.69
C PHE A 59 11.75 16.63 -4.01
N ARG A 60 12.80 15.82 -3.91
CA ARG A 60 14.13 16.24 -3.40
C ARG A 60 14.81 17.23 -4.34
N GLY A 61 14.67 17.05 -5.65
CA GLY A 61 15.26 17.93 -6.66
C GLY A 61 14.82 19.39 -6.56
N TYR A 62 13.64 19.67 -6.00
CA TYR A 62 13.20 21.06 -5.74
C TYR A 62 13.86 21.70 -4.50
N TYR A 63 14.45 20.90 -3.62
CA TYR A 63 15.15 21.38 -2.42
C TYR A 63 16.67 21.33 -2.59
N GLU A 64 17.22 20.20 -3.03
CA GLU A 64 18.65 19.90 -3.00
C GLU A 64 19.39 20.47 -4.20
N VAL A 65 20.55 21.10 -3.94
CA VAL A 65 21.44 21.53 -5.01
C VAL A 65 22.07 20.30 -5.67
N ASP A 66 21.96 20.18 -7.00
CA ASP A 66 22.70 19.17 -7.76
C ASP A 66 24.21 19.46 -7.71
N PRO A 67 25.04 18.57 -7.13
CA PRO A 67 26.49 18.75 -7.07
C PRO A 67 27.16 18.83 -8.45
N LYS A 68 26.51 18.31 -9.49
CA LYS A 68 27.02 18.27 -10.87
C LYS A 68 26.56 19.46 -11.72
N ARG A 69 25.79 20.41 -11.15
CA ARG A 69 25.29 21.57 -11.90
C ARG A 69 26.44 22.40 -12.44
N LYS A 70 26.33 22.81 -13.71
CA LYS A 70 27.34 23.63 -14.41
C LYS A 70 27.03 25.13 -14.40
N SER A 71 25.78 25.48 -14.14
CA SER A 71 25.29 26.86 -14.16
C SER A 71 24.20 27.06 -13.11
N LEU A 72 24.04 28.31 -12.68
CA LEU A 72 23.01 28.76 -11.74
C LEU A 72 22.07 29.73 -12.46
N GLY A 73 20.79 29.39 -12.56
CA GLY A 73 19.75 30.18 -13.23
C GLY A 73 18.38 29.55 -13.03
N TYR A 74 17.38 29.97 -13.81
CA TYR A 74 15.97 29.58 -13.64
C TYR A 74 15.72 28.06 -13.57
N GLY A 75 16.46 27.26 -14.35
CA GLY A 75 16.28 25.80 -14.40
C GLY A 75 17.09 25.02 -13.36
N THR A 76 17.99 25.66 -12.61
CA THR A 76 18.93 24.99 -11.69
C THR A 76 18.91 25.57 -10.28
N TYR A 77 18.07 26.58 -10.04
CA TYR A 77 17.86 27.21 -8.75
C TYR A 77 16.86 26.41 -7.92
N VAL A 78 17.20 26.15 -6.66
CA VAL A 78 16.39 25.34 -5.74
C VAL A 78 16.26 26.00 -4.37
N VAL A 79 15.37 25.49 -3.51
CA VAL A 79 15.12 26.09 -2.18
C VAL A 79 16.38 26.17 -1.31
N GLN A 80 17.30 25.20 -1.39
CA GLN A 80 18.55 25.26 -0.63
C GLN A 80 19.47 26.42 -1.06
N ASP A 81 19.44 26.87 -2.32
CA ASP A 81 20.22 28.04 -2.75
C ASP A 81 19.75 29.30 -2.03
N TYR A 82 18.44 29.46 -1.88
CA TYR A 82 17.83 30.57 -1.16
C TYR A 82 18.25 30.59 0.31
N PHE A 83 18.19 29.44 1.00
CA PHE A 83 18.64 29.33 2.39
C PHE A 83 20.14 29.57 2.59
N LYS A 84 20.95 29.38 1.54
CA LYS A 84 22.37 29.71 1.55
C LYS A 84 22.66 31.17 1.14
N GLY A 85 21.63 31.94 0.78
CA GLY A 85 21.78 33.31 0.28
C GLY A 85 22.46 33.39 -1.08
N VAL A 86 22.40 32.32 -1.88
CA VAL A 86 23.02 32.25 -3.20
C VAL A 86 22.02 32.72 -4.25
N ALA A 87 22.49 33.50 -5.22
CA ALA A 87 21.71 33.97 -6.37
C ALA A 87 22.57 33.95 -7.65
N PRO A 88 21.95 33.77 -8.84
CA PRO A 88 22.64 33.92 -10.11
C PRO A 88 23.28 35.29 -10.28
N ASN A 89 24.27 35.37 -11.18
CA ASN A 89 24.93 36.63 -11.50
C ASN A 89 23.94 37.64 -12.12
N LYS A 90 23.78 38.80 -11.49
CA LYS A 90 22.90 39.90 -11.94
C LYS A 90 23.21 40.41 -13.35
N PHE A 91 24.46 40.31 -13.83
CA PHE A 91 24.80 40.70 -15.21
C PHE A 91 24.13 39.80 -16.26
N HIS A 92 23.98 38.50 -15.96
CA HIS A 92 23.33 37.55 -16.86
C HIS A 92 21.84 37.38 -16.56
N TYR A 93 21.42 37.64 -15.32
CA TYR A 93 20.04 37.51 -14.85
C TYR A 93 19.63 38.75 -14.05
N PRO A 94 19.41 39.91 -14.70
CA PRO A 94 19.10 41.17 -14.01
C PRO A 94 17.78 41.10 -13.25
N ASP A 95 16.79 40.39 -13.78
CA ASP A 95 15.44 40.29 -13.23
C ASP A 95 15.21 39.00 -12.40
N PHE A 96 16.28 38.38 -11.90
CA PHE A 96 16.17 37.13 -11.16
C PHE A 96 15.56 37.34 -9.77
N ASP A 97 14.29 36.98 -9.64
CA ASP A 97 13.59 36.95 -8.36
C ASP A 97 13.79 35.58 -7.67
N THR A 98 14.63 35.57 -6.64
CA THR A 98 14.91 34.37 -5.85
C THR A 98 13.68 33.86 -5.09
N ARG A 99 12.81 34.75 -4.58
CA ARG A 99 11.58 34.35 -3.87
C ARG A 99 10.58 33.73 -4.83
N ALA A 100 10.40 34.31 -6.02
CA ALA A 100 9.54 33.71 -7.04
C ALA A 100 10.01 32.31 -7.44
N GLN A 101 11.32 32.08 -7.60
CA GLN A 101 11.85 30.75 -7.91
C GLN A 101 11.64 29.74 -6.77
N VAL A 102 11.88 30.14 -5.52
CA VAL A 102 11.59 29.31 -4.34
C VAL A 102 10.11 28.93 -4.29
N LEU A 103 9.22 29.89 -4.57
CA LEU A 103 7.78 29.64 -4.59
C LEU A 103 7.40 28.62 -5.66
N GLN A 104 8.03 28.65 -6.84
CA GLN A 104 7.82 27.62 -7.88
C GLN A 104 8.29 26.24 -7.41
N CYS A 105 9.49 26.14 -6.82
CA CYS A 105 9.98 24.87 -6.26
C CYS A 105 9.05 24.32 -5.18
N PHE A 106 8.61 25.19 -4.26
CA PHE A 106 7.73 24.80 -3.17
C PHE A 106 6.34 24.42 -3.67
N PHE A 107 5.80 25.15 -4.64
CA PHE A 107 4.52 24.81 -5.28
C PHE A 107 4.57 23.43 -5.92
N ASN A 108 5.64 23.10 -6.65
CA ASN A 108 5.81 21.77 -7.24
C ASN A 108 5.88 20.65 -6.18
N GLN A 109 6.52 20.91 -5.04
CA GLN A 109 6.51 19.97 -3.93
C GLN A 109 5.11 19.80 -3.33
N LEU A 110 4.35 20.88 -3.19
CA LEU A 110 2.97 20.85 -2.72
C LEU A 110 2.05 20.09 -3.67
N THR A 111 2.21 20.25 -4.99
CA THR A 111 1.40 19.52 -5.97
C THR A 111 1.74 18.02 -5.99
N ILE A 112 3.01 17.66 -5.81
CA ILE A 112 3.40 16.25 -5.57
C ILE A 112 2.70 15.72 -4.31
N LEU A 113 2.78 16.45 -3.19
CA LEU A 113 2.17 16.02 -1.94
C LEU A 113 0.64 15.87 -2.04
N ASN A 114 -0.03 16.78 -2.76
CA ASN A 114 -1.46 16.68 -3.03
C ASN A 114 -1.80 15.42 -3.84
N ALA A 115 -1.02 15.14 -4.89
CA ALA A 115 -1.20 13.94 -5.70
C ALA A 115 -0.97 12.65 -4.89
N VAL A 116 -0.09 12.67 -3.87
CA VAL A 116 0.04 11.55 -2.92
C VAL A 116 -1.27 11.33 -2.16
N GLY A 117 -1.93 12.40 -1.71
CA GLY A 117 -3.22 12.34 -1.03
C GLY A 117 -4.32 11.70 -1.90
N GLU A 118 -4.33 11.97 -3.20
CA GLU A 118 -5.32 11.39 -4.13
C GLU A 118 -5.14 9.89 -4.35
N ARG A 119 -3.90 9.39 -4.33
CA ARG A 119 -3.60 7.96 -4.56
C ARG A 119 -3.42 7.12 -3.29
N VAL A 120 -3.46 7.74 -2.10
CA VAL A 120 -3.16 7.07 -0.83
C VAL A 120 -4.01 5.83 -0.59
N ASP A 121 -5.30 5.90 -0.93
CA ASP A 121 -6.23 4.78 -0.71
C ASP A 121 -5.86 3.57 -1.57
N SER A 122 -5.43 3.81 -2.82
CA SER A 122 -4.96 2.76 -3.72
C SER A 122 -3.63 2.16 -3.27
N VAL A 123 -2.67 3.00 -2.86
CA VAL A 123 -1.37 2.54 -2.35
C VAL A 123 -1.54 1.69 -1.09
N LEU A 124 -2.37 2.13 -0.14
CA LEU A 124 -2.64 1.37 1.09
C LEU A 124 -3.39 0.07 0.83
N ALA A 125 -4.31 0.05 -0.14
CA ALA A 125 -4.98 -1.19 -0.56
C ALA A 125 -3.98 -2.20 -1.13
N ASN A 126 -3.08 -1.77 -2.02
CA ASN A 126 -2.05 -2.63 -2.59
C ASN A 126 -1.13 -3.21 -1.51
N ILE A 127 -0.67 -2.39 -0.56
CA ILE A 127 0.18 -2.84 0.56
C ILE A 127 -0.56 -3.90 1.42
N GLU A 128 -1.83 -3.67 1.72
CA GLU A 128 -2.64 -4.64 2.48
C GLU A 128 -2.83 -5.95 1.71
N GLU A 129 -2.98 -5.89 0.39
CA GLU A 129 -3.10 -7.06 -0.47
C GLU A 129 -1.80 -7.86 -0.55
N GLU A 130 -0.67 -7.20 -0.74
CA GLU A 130 0.67 -7.81 -0.74
C GLU A 130 0.96 -8.48 0.61
N LEU A 131 0.78 -7.76 1.72
CA LEU A 131 1.01 -8.30 3.07
C LEU A 131 0.10 -9.50 3.36
N TYR A 132 -1.16 -9.44 2.91
CA TYR A 132 -2.08 -10.55 3.08
C TYR A 132 -1.63 -11.77 2.27
N ALA A 133 -1.16 -11.59 1.03
CA ALA A 133 -0.62 -12.68 0.21
C ALA A 133 0.64 -13.30 0.84
N GLU A 134 1.57 -12.48 1.36
CA GLU A 134 2.75 -12.94 2.08
C GLU A 134 2.39 -13.76 3.33
N LEU A 135 1.40 -13.30 4.09
CA LEU A 135 0.91 -14.00 5.28
C LEU A 135 0.32 -15.36 4.90
N GLN A 136 -0.47 -15.43 3.83
CA GLN A 136 -1.02 -16.70 3.32
C GLN A 136 0.08 -17.66 2.87
N ASP A 137 1.09 -17.18 2.13
CA ASP A 137 2.21 -18.01 1.70
C ASP A 137 3.04 -18.53 2.89
N SER A 138 3.21 -17.71 3.93
CA SER A 138 3.84 -18.10 5.19
C SER A 138 3.02 -19.18 5.93
N GLU A 139 1.70 -19.02 6.03
CA GLU A 139 0.82 -20.02 6.65
C GLU A 139 0.84 -21.35 5.90
N LEU A 140 0.87 -21.33 4.56
CA LEU A 140 1.02 -22.54 3.75
C LEU A 140 2.40 -23.19 3.94
N ALA A 141 3.46 -22.41 4.07
CA ALA A 141 4.80 -22.94 4.39
C ALA A 141 4.83 -23.60 5.78
N ILE A 142 4.19 -22.99 6.78
CA ILE A 142 4.03 -23.57 8.12
C ILE A 142 3.21 -24.86 8.04
N ALA A 143 2.12 -24.90 7.28
CA ALA A 143 1.31 -26.09 7.09
C ALA A 143 2.12 -27.28 6.52
N ARG A 144 3.03 -27.02 5.57
CA ARG A 144 3.95 -28.05 5.04
C ARG A 144 4.90 -28.61 6.09
N GLN A 145 5.43 -27.76 6.96
CA GLN A 145 6.28 -28.24 8.07
C GLN A 145 5.45 -29.02 9.09
N LEU A 146 4.24 -28.54 9.39
CA LEU A 146 3.33 -29.17 10.32
C LEU A 146 2.86 -30.55 9.84
N ALA A 147 2.70 -30.75 8.53
CA ALA A 147 2.30 -32.02 7.93
C ALA A 147 3.29 -33.16 8.21
N LYS A 148 4.57 -32.84 8.51
CA LYS A 148 5.58 -33.81 8.93
C LYS A 148 5.32 -34.39 10.32
N ILE A 149 4.60 -33.64 11.17
CA ILE A 149 4.33 -33.97 12.57
C ILE A 149 2.87 -34.44 12.73
N SER A 150 1.92 -33.66 12.19
CA SER A 150 0.49 -33.93 12.27
C SER A 150 -0.22 -33.47 11.00
N VAL A 151 -0.67 -34.43 10.22
CA VAL A 151 -1.49 -34.23 9.01
C VAL A 151 -2.80 -33.50 9.33
N ARG A 152 -3.44 -33.82 10.46
CA ARG A 152 -4.67 -33.17 10.92
C ARG A 152 -4.46 -31.68 11.22
N ALA A 153 -3.39 -31.36 11.93
CA ALA A 153 -3.09 -29.98 12.30
C ALA A 153 -2.72 -29.13 11.07
N ALA A 154 -1.96 -29.70 10.13
CA ALA A 154 -1.68 -29.07 8.85
C ALA A 154 -2.95 -28.80 8.04
N GLY A 155 -3.83 -29.80 7.88
CA GLY A 155 -5.09 -29.64 7.17
C GLY A 155 -6.05 -28.63 7.81
N ALA A 156 -6.04 -28.53 9.14
CA ALA A 156 -6.80 -27.50 9.87
C ALA A 156 -6.28 -26.09 9.56
N LEU A 157 -4.96 -25.88 9.58
CA LEU A 157 -4.35 -24.58 9.24
C LEU A 157 -4.65 -24.17 7.80
N VAL A 158 -4.51 -25.09 6.84
CA VAL A 158 -4.84 -24.82 5.43
C VAL A 158 -6.33 -24.49 5.26
N GLY A 159 -7.20 -25.16 6.03
CA GLY A 159 -8.62 -24.83 6.07
C GLY A 159 -8.88 -23.37 6.42
N VAL A 160 -8.16 -22.84 7.42
CA VAL A 160 -8.26 -21.42 7.82
C VAL A 160 -7.80 -20.49 6.70
N VAL A 161 -6.71 -20.83 5.99
CA VAL A 161 -6.22 -20.05 4.83
C VAL A 161 -7.29 -19.97 3.74
N ILE A 162 -7.89 -21.10 3.38
CA ILE A 162 -8.93 -21.19 2.33
C ILE A 162 -10.17 -20.39 2.76
N GLU A 163 -10.65 -20.58 3.99
CA GLU A 163 -11.82 -19.86 4.53
C GLU A 163 -11.58 -18.35 4.52
N GLY A 164 -10.42 -17.90 5.00
CA GLY A 164 -10.03 -16.49 5.00
C GLY A 164 -9.98 -15.89 3.59
N HIS A 165 -9.38 -16.61 2.63
CA HIS A 165 -9.29 -16.15 1.25
C HIS A 165 -10.68 -16.03 0.60
N LEU A 166 -11.51 -17.08 0.70
CA LEU A 166 -12.87 -17.07 0.13
C LEU A 166 -13.76 -15.99 0.76
N GLN A 167 -13.59 -15.71 2.06
CA GLN A 167 -14.28 -14.58 2.70
C GLN A 167 -13.82 -13.23 2.14
N LYS A 168 -12.53 -13.06 1.85
CA LYS A 168 -12.00 -11.84 1.22
C LYS A 168 -12.60 -11.65 -0.18
N VAL A 169 -12.60 -12.70 -1.00
CA VAL A 169 -13.21 -12.71 -2.35
C VAL A 169 -14.71 -12.37 -2.26
N ALA A 170 -15.45 -13.03 -1.36
CA ALA A 170 -16.88 -12.75 -1.19
C ALA A 170 -17.14 -11.28 -0.80
N ARG A 171 -16.31 -10.68 0.04
CA ARG A 171 -16.40 -9.26 0.41
C ARG A 171 -16.07 -8.34 -0.76
N ALA A 172 -15.04 -8.64 -1.54
CA ALA A 172 -14.64 -7.86 -2.71
C ALA A 172 -15.76 -7.78 -3.76
N HIS A 173 -16.47 -8.89 -3.97
CA HIS A 173 -17.60 -8.98 -4.91
C HIS A 173 -18.97 -8.66 -4.28
N ALA A 174 -19.00 -8.13 -3.06
CA ALA A 174 -20.22 -7.80 -2.32
C ALA A 174 -21.23 -8.96 -2.20
N VAL A 175 -20.75 -10.20 -2.17
CA VAL A 175 -21.58 -11.41 -2.05
C VAL A 175 -22.07 -11.55 -0.60
N LYS A 176 -23.40 -11.63 -0.44
CA LYS A 176 -24.02 -11.78 0.88
C LYS A 176 -23.90 -13.22 1.38
N VAL A 177 -23.17 -13.40 2.48
CA VAL A 177 -23.05 -14.68 3.19
C VAL A 177 -23.88 -14.59 4.47
N ALA A 178 -24.90 -15.44 4.60
CA ALA A 178 -25.89 -15.36 5.70
C ALA A 178 -25.34 -15.80 7.07
N LYS A 179 -24.27 -16.61 7.09
CA LYS A 179 -23.68 -17.16 8.32
C LYS A 179 -22.58 -16.25 8.87
N LYS A 180 -22.56 -16.07 10.20
CA LYS A 180 -21.55 -15.26 10.91
C LYS A 180 -20.13 -15.86 10.82
N ASN A 181 -20.03 -17.19 10.89
CA ASN A 181 -18.79 -17.96 10.73
C ASN A 181 -18.99 -18.98 9.60
N PRO A 182 -18.79 -18.58 8.34
CA PRO A 182 -19.05 -19.44 7.20
C PRO A 182 -17.91 -20.45 7.00
N THR A 183 -18.25 -21.69 6.68
CA THR A 183 -17.30 -22.73 6.26
C THR A 183 -16.92 -22.58 4.78
N ILE A 184 -15.94 -23.35 4.30
CA ILE A 184 -15.56 -23.37 2.87
C ILE A 184 -16.78 -23.65 1.97
N ALA A 185 -17.63 -24.61 2.34
CA ALA A 185 -18.84 -24.93 1.57
C ALA A 185 -19.86 -23.77 1.58
N ASP A 186 -20.02 -23.10 2.74
CA ASP A 186 -20.92 -21.94 2.87
C ASP A 186 -20.48 -20.72 2.04
N LEU A 187 -19.21 -20.68 1.62
CA LEU A 187 -18.64 -19.63 0.78
C LEU A 187 -18.64 -20.03 -0.70
N ASN A 188 -18.39 -21.30 -1.01
CA ASN A 188 -18.25 -21.79 -2.37
C ASN A 188 -19.53 -21.62 -3.21
N ASP A 189 -20.69 -21.99 -2.66
CA ASP A 189 -21.96 -21.93 -3.39
C ASP A 189 -22.40 -20.49 -3.70
N PRO A 190 -22.36 -19.52 -2.75
CA PRO A 190 -22.65 -18.13 -3.07
C PRO A 190 -21.71 -17.51 -4.10
N LEU A 191 -20.41 -17.84 -4.05
CA LEU A 191 -19.43 -17.34 -5.01
C LEU A 191 -19.73 -17.82 -6.43
N LYS A 192 -20.16 -19.07 -6.57
CA LYS A 192 -20.59 -19.59 -7.86
C LYS A 192 -21.92 -18.98 -8.31
N ALA A 193 -22.90 -18.85 -7.43
CA ALA A 193 -24.18 -18.23 -7.75
C ALA A 193 -24.01 -16.78 -8.24
N ALA A 194 -23.04 -16.06 -7.67
CA ALA A 194 -22.64 -14.71 -8.10
C ALA A 194 -21.76 -14.70 -9.36
N SER A 195 -21.46 -15.85 -9.98
CA SER A 195 -20.59 -16.02 -11.14
C SER A 195 -19.15 -15.48 -10.94
N VAL A 196 -18.68 -15.43 -9.69
CA VAL A 196 -17.29 -15.04 -9.35
C VAL A 196 -16.32 -16.17 -9.67
N ILE A 197 -16.76 -17.42 -9.49
CA ILE A 197 -15.98 -18.62 -9.80
C ILE A 197 -16.70 -19.47 -10.85
N ASP A 198 -15.91 -20.13 -11.70
CA ASP A 198 -16.42 -21.01 -12.74
C ASP A 198 -16.73 -22.43 -12.21
N THR A 199 -17.20 -23.31 -13.11
CA THR A 199 -17.54 -24.68 -12.73
C THR A 199 -16.35 -25.54 -12.31
N PRO A 200 -15.20 -25.51 -13.02
CA PRO A 200 -13.97 -26.14 -12.57
C PRO A 200 -13.50 -25.68 -11.17
N ALA A 201 -13.42 -24.37 -10.92
CA ALA A 201 -12.98 -23.81 -9.64
C ALA A 201 -13.91 -24.23 -8.50
N TRP A 202 -15.23 -24.13 -8.71
CA TRP A 202 -16.21 -24.57 -7.71
C TRP A 202 -16.04 -26.06 -7.33
N ARG A 203 -15.85 -26.95 -8.30
CA ARG A 203 -15.61 -28.38 -8.02
C ARG A 203 -14.31 -28.59 -7.25
N LYS A 204 -13.24 -27.89 -7.62
CA LYS A 204 -11.96 -27.96 -6.93
C LYS A 204 -12.07 -27.46 -5.49
N ILE A 205 -12.78 -26.36 -5.25
CA ILE A 205 -13.02 -25.82 -3.90
C ILE A 205 -13.85 -26.80 -3.05
N SER A 206 -14.89 -27.42 -3.62
CA SER A 206 -15.67 -28.46 -2.93
C SER A 206 -14.80 -29.64 -2.51
N PHE A 207 -13.91 -30.09 -3.40
CA PHE A 207 -12.95 -31.15 -3.09
C PHE A 207 -12.01 -30.76 -1.93
N LEU A 208 -11.50 -29.52 -1.93
CA LEU A 208 -10.67 -29.03 -0.82
C LEU A 208 -11.44 -28.93 0.50
N ALA A 209 -12.74 -28.58 0.45
CA ALA A 209 -13.61 -28.58 1.61
C ALA A 209 -13.74 -29.98 2.22
N ASP A 210 -13.91 -31.00 1.39
CA ASP A 210 -14.00 -32.40 1.82
C ASP A 210 -12.70 -32.90 2.45
N LEU A 211 -11.54 -32.57 1.86
CA LEU A 211 -10.22 -32.89 2.43
C LEU A 211 -9.99 -32.20 3.77
N ARG A 212 -10.36 -30.92 3.90
CA ARG A 212 -10.31 -30.19 5.17
C ARG A 212 -11.22 -30.83 6.22
N ASN A 213 -12.41 -31.27 5.83
CA ASN A 213 -13.34 -31.94 6.73
C ASN A 213 -12.79 -33.28 7.24
N LEU A 214 -12.07 -34.04 6.40
CA LEU A 214 -11.37 -35.26 6.80
C LEU A 214 -10.29 -34.98 7.88
N CYS A 215 -9.62 -33.83 7.80
CA CYS A 215 -8.59 -33.45 8.77
C CYS A 215 -9.15 -32.98 10.13
N SER A 216 -10.37 -32.42 10.14
CA SER A 216 -10.93 -31.71 11.30
C SER A 216 -12.01 -32.49 12.05
N HIS A 217 -12.73 -33.39 11.39
CA HIS A 217 -13.77 -34.21 12.02
C HIS A 217 -13.24 -35.62 12.35
N LYS A 218 -13.55 -36.14 13.55
CA LYS A 218 -13.33 -37.55 13.88
C LYS A 218 -14.35 -38.41 13.12
N LYS A 219 -14.01 -38.81 11.89
CA LYS A 219 -14.61 -39.96 11.19
C LYS A 219 -13.66 -41.16 11.31
N ASP A 220 -14.10 -42.35 10.91
CA ASP A 220 -13.32 -43.59 10.97
C ASP A 220 -12.09 -43.63 10.04
N ALA A 221 -11.95 -42.65 9.14
CA ALA A 221 -10.84 -42.55 8.20
C ALA A 221 -9.86 -41.43 8.59
N GLU A 222 -8.58 -41.77 8.73
CA GLU A 222 -7.50 -40.81 8.92
C GLU A 222 -7.08 -40.17 7.58
N PRO A 223 -6.77 -38.87 7.55
CA PRO A 223 -6.23 -38.23 6.35
C PRO A 223 -4.83 -38.74 6.02
N THR A 224 -4.58 -39.05 4.76
CA THR A 224 -3.23 -39.44 4.30
C THR A 224 -2.33 -38.23 4.10
N LYS A 225 -1.01 -38.44 4.05
CA LYS A 225 -0.05 -37.36 3.78
C LYS A 225 -0.25 -36.77 2.39
N GLU A 226 -0.58 -37.60 1.41
CA GLU A 226 -0.84 -37.22 0.04
C GLU A 226 -2.08 -36.32 -0.05
N GLN A 227 -3.15 -36.66 0.66
CA GLN A 227 -4.38 -35.86 0.73
C GLN A 227 -4.14 -34.48 1.34
N VAL A 228 -3.30 -34.38 2.37
CA VAL A 228 -2.95 -33.08 2.97
C VAL A 228 -2.03 -32.27 2.06
N GLU A 229 -1.12 -32.92 1.35
CA GLU A 229 -0.29 -32.25 0.35
C GLU A 229 -1.15 -31.71 -0.81
N GLU A 230 -2.13 -32.48 -1.29
CA GLU A 230 -3.13 -32.01 -2.28
C GLU A 230 -3.93 -30.81 -1.74
N LEU A 231 -4.33 -30.83 -0.46
CA LEU A 231 -5.02 -29.72 0.17
C LEU A 231 -4.13 -28.46 0.21
N ILE A 232 -2.85 -28.58 0.58
CA ILE A 232 -1.88 -27.48 0.61
C ILE A 232 -1.66 -26.91 -0.79
N GLN A 233 -1.45 -27.77 -1.79
CA GLN A 233 -1.25 -27.34 -3.18
C GLN A 233 -2.51 -26.70 -3.76
N GLY A 234 -3.68 -27.26 -3.44
CA GLY A 234 -4.97 -26.72 -3.83
C GLY A 234 -5.23 -25.34 -3.22
N ALA A 235 -4.86 -25.12 -1.96
CA ALA A 235 -4.93 -23.81 -1.32
C ALA A 235 -3.97 -22.80 -1.98
N GLY A 236 -2.73 -23.21 -2.28
CA GLY A 236 -1.79 -22.34 -3.00
C GLY A 236 -2.23 -22.01 -4.43
N TRP A 237 -2.98 -22.90 -5.09
CA TRP A 237 -3.64 -22.59 -6.36
C TRP A 237 -4.78 -21.58 -6.14
N LEU A 238 -5.63 -21.81 -5.14
CA LEU A 238 -6.77 -20.95 -4.84
C LEU A 238 -6.35 -19.51 -4.61
N THR A 239 -5.37 -19.28 -3.73
CA THR A 239 -4.90 -17.94 -3.35
C THR A 239 -4.29 -17.16 -4.52
N LYS A 240 -3.92 -17.84 -5.61
CA LYS A 240 -3.28 -17.23 -6.80
C LYS A 240 -4.20 -17.12 -8.01
N ASN A 241 -5.35 -17.77 -8.00
CA ASN A 241 -6.22 -17.89 -9.19
C ASN A 241 -7.66 -17.42 -8.95
N VAL A 242 -8.05 -17.09 -7.72
CA VAL A 242 -9.40 -16.64 -7.36
C VAL A 242 -9.29 -15.28 -6.68
N PHE A 243 -10.03 -14.27 -7.14
CA PHE A 243 -9.98 -12.89 -6.63
C PHE A 243 -11.37 -12.26 -6.64
#